data_AF-A0A149TZ05-F1
#
_entry.id   AF-A0A149TZ05-F1
#
_cell.length_a   1.000
_cell.length_b   1.000
_cell.length_c   1.000
_cell.angle_alpha   90.00
_cell.angle_beta   90.00
_cell.angle_gamma   90.00
#
_symmetry.space_group_name_H-M   'P 1'
#
loop_
_entity.id
_entity.type
_entity.pdbx_description
1 polymer ?
#
loop_
_entity_poly.entity_id
_entity_poly.type
_entity_poly.pdbx_seq_one_letter_code
_entity_poly.pdbx_strand_id
1 'polypeptide(L)'
;MPHFLLSNLKQARSALEQGDLPKVHSLAMAVVAQDARSATAYFLLGVCEITRGNIRAGKDLLETSVGFEPSVEGCAQLARVFLLLRRDADALAALQEAESCLNAGKKSDAITRDTIGCAYSRLGMHTASLAHFEAATRGAPSNTAFLYNWAVALSFVGRIDEADKAFEALIARAPDNARAHHGLSGLRRQTAERNHVPRLRATLARAEDPEARLLLGYALSKELEEIGQAKESFQFLFDANKAHKKQLAYSIEQDEKIFDAIEQNWPLYAQAPVNNAPVEAPIFIIGMPRTGTTLVDRIISSHPDMVSAGELQAFPIAVKAASGVRTRLVLDVETIVKAADKNLGMIGRDYIARARSHLPAQGMRFSDKFPGNFMYAGLIARALPSARIICLRRHPMDTVLSNFKNLFATTSRYYDYSYSIEDIARYYVRFDRLMRFWRQEMQGRILEVQYENIVLDQENITRNILEHCGLSWNDACLSFHKNSAAVSTPSAAQVRRPLYRDALERWKQHEEALMPARRILEQAGIAL
;
A
#
# COMPACT_ATOMS: atom_id res chain seq x y z
N MET A 1 -24.88 -27.60 -26.29
CA MET A 1 -25.43 -26.29 -26.66
C MET A 1 -25.75 -26.26 -28.15
N PRO A 2 -26.90 -25.68 -28.58
CA PRO A 2 -27.21 -25.42 -29.98
C PRO A 2 -26.13 -24.56 -30.66
N HIS A 3 -25.84 -24.82 -31.94
CA HIS A 3 -24.81 -24.13 -32.73
C HIS A 3 -24.94 -22.59 -32.70
N PHE A 4 -26.18 -22.08 -32.69
CA PHE A 4 -26.48 -20.66 -32.62
C PHE A 4 -25.99 -20.00 -31.30
N LEU A 5 -26.17 -20.65 -30.16
CA LEU A 5 -25.72 -20.10 -28.86
C LEU A 5 -24.19 -20.00 -28.79
N LEU A 6 -23.50 -21.03 -29.29
CA LEU A 6 -22.03 -21.03 -29.36
C LEU A 6 -21.50 -19.94 -30.30
N SER A 7 -22.19 -19.69 -31.41
CA SER A 7 -21.87 -18.59 -32.33
C SER A 7 -22.02 -17.23 -31.63
N ASN A 8 -23.14 -17.00 -30.93
CA ASN A 8 -23.37 -15.75 -30.22
C ASN A 8 -22.33 -15.51 -29.12
N LEU A 9 -21.95 -16.54 -28.35
CA LEU A 9 -20.91 -16.42 -27.33
C LEU A 9 -19.54 -16.07 -27.94
N LYS A 10 -19.17 -16.69 -29.06
CA LYS A 10 -17.92 -16.36 -29.77
C LYS A 10 -17.93 -14.93 -30.30
N GLN A 11 -19.03 -14.50 -30.92
CA GLN A 11 -19.19 -13.14 -31.42
C GLN A 11 -19.19 -12.10 -30.28
N ALA A 12 -19.82 -12.42 -29.15
CA ALA A 12 -19.81 -11.56 -27.97
C ALA A 12 -18.40 -11.43 -27.38
N ARG A 13 -17.62 -12.50 -27.31
CA ARG A 13 -16.21 -12.42 -26.87
C ARG A 13 -15.38 -11.55 -27.83
N SER A 14 -15.53 -11.72 -29.14
CA SER A 14 -14.85 -10.88 -30.12
C SER A 14 -15.28 -9.41 -30.04
N ALA A 15 -16.57 -9.14 -29.80
CA ALA A 15 -17.06 -7.79 -29.57
C ALA A 15 -16.47 -7.17 -28.30
N LEU A 16 -16.26 -7.96 -27.24
CA LEU A 16 -15.63 -7.50 -26.00
C LEU A 16 -14.17 -7.10 -26.24
N GLU A 17 -13.41 -7.90 -27.00
CA GLU A 17 -12.03 -7.59 -27.41
C GLU A 17 -11.95 -6.30 -28.25
N GLN A 18 -13.00 -5.99 -29.02
CA GLN A 18 -13.13 -4.78 -29.83
C GLN A 18 -13.69 -3.58 -29.05
N GLY A 19 -14.14 -3.77 -27.81
CA GLY A 19 -14.77 -2.73 -27.00
C GLY A 19 -16.23 -2.39 -27.37
N ASP A 20 -16.88 -3.20 -28.21
CA ASP A 20 -18.29 -3.02 -28.61
C ASP A 20 -19.24 -3.55 -27.53
N LEU A 21 -19.32 -2.82 -26.41
CA LEU A 21 -20.13 -3.18 -25.25
C LEU A 21 -21.63 -3.35 -25.55
N PRO A 22 -22.27 -2.52 -26.40
CA PRO A 22 -23.66 -2.75 -26.82
C PRO A 22 -23.86 -4.13 -27.46
N LYS A 23 -22.95 -4.54 -28.35
CA LYS A 23 -23.02 -5.84 -29.02
C LYS A 23 -22.72 -7.01 -28.09
N VAL A 24 -21.77 -6.86 -27.16
CA VAL A 24 -21.53 -7.85 -26.09
C VAL A 24 -22.83 -8.09 -25.32
N HIS A 25 -23.45 -7.01 -24.86
CA HIS A 25 -24.66 -7.08 -24.05
C HIS A 25 -25.82 -7.72 -24.82
N SER A 26 -26.08 -7.32 -26.07
CA SER A 26 -27.19 -7.87 -26.85
C SER A 26 -27.03 -9.37 -27.13
N LEU A 27 -25.83 -9.80 -27.54
CA LEU A 27 -25.54 -11.20 -27.84
C LEU A 27 -25.56 -12.07 -26.59
N ALA A 28 -25.01 -11.59 -25.47
CA ALA A 28 -25.02 -12.32 -24.21
C ALA A 28 -26.44 -12.44 -23.63
N MET A 29 -27.26 -11.38 -23.70
CA MET A 29 -28.67 -11.44 -23.29
C MET A 29 -29.48 -12.41 -24.16
N ALA A 30 -29.24 -12.45 -25.48
CA ALA A 30 -29.89 -13.42 -26.36
C ALA A 30 -29.55 -14.87 -25.99
N VAL A 31 -28.35 -15.12 -25.47
CA VAL A 31 -27.96 -16.43 -24.92
C VAL A 31 -28.67 -16.71 -23.60
N VAL A 32 -28.71 -15.75 -22.66
CA VAL A 32 -29.41 -15.91 -21.37
C VAL A 32 -30.91 -16.21 -21.57
N ALA A 33 -31.54 -15.59 -22.57
CA ALA A 33 -32.94 -15.82 -22.88
C ALA A 33 -33.26 -17.27 -23.33
N GLN A 34 -32.27 -17.97 -23.87
CA GLN A 34 -32.39 -19.35 -24.37
C GLN A 34 -31.75 -20.38 -23.42
N ASP A 35 -30.75 -19.96 -22.66
CA ASP A 35 -30.05 -20.73 -21.64
C ASP A 35 -29.80 -19.85 -20.42
N ALA A 36 -30.78 -19.85 -19.50
CA ALA A 36 -30.76 -19.07 -18.27
C ALA A 36 -29.63 -19.48 -17.30
N ARG A 37 -28.90 -20.57 -17.57
CA ARG A 37 -27.76 -21.03 -16.75
C ARG A 37 -26.43 -20.95 -17.49
N SER A 38 -26.34 -20.19 -18.58
CA SER A 38 -25.10 -20.00 -19.34
C SER A 38 -24.08 -19.17 -18.56
N ALA A 39 -23.16 -19.85 -17.87
CA ALA A 39 -22.07 -19.20 -17.11
C ALA A 39 -21.27 -18.20 -17.96
N THR A 40 -21.00 -18.53 -19.24
CA THR A 40 -20.25 -17.65 -20.16
C THR A 40 -21.03 -16.38 -20.52
N ALA A 41 -22.35 -16.46 -20.67
CA ALA A 41 -23.16 -15.27 -20.97
C ALA A 41 -23.18 -14.31 -19.77
N TYR A 42 -23.37 -14.82 -18.56
CA TYR A 42 -23.26 -14.02 -17.33
C TYR A 42 -21.88 -13.43 -17.13
N PHE A 43 -20.81 -14.17 -17.46
CA PHE A 43 -19.44 -13.64 -17.45
C PHE A 43 -19.30 -12.41 -18.36
N LEU A 44 -19.71 -12.54 -19.62
CA LEU A 44 -19.62 -11.47 -20.61
C LEU A 44 -20.44 -10.23 -20.21
N LEU A 45 -21.65 -10.44 -19.68
CA LEU A 45 -22.47 -9.36 -19.12
C LEU A 45 -21.78 -8.70 -17.93
N GLY A 46 -21.21 -9.49 -17.01
CA GLY A 46 -20.50 -8.98 -15.85
C GLY A 46 -19.32 -8.10 -16.23
N VAL A 47 -18.45 -8.57 -17.13
CA VAL A 47 -17.33 -7.78 -17.65
C VAL A 47 -17.82 -6.53 -18.38
N CYS A 48 -18.88 -6.63 -19.19
CA CYS A 48 -19.48 -5.49 -19.87
C CYS A 48 -19.94 -4.40 -18.89
N GLU A 49 -20.64 -4.76 -17.82
CA GLU A 49 -21.11 -3.81 -16.80
C GLU A 49 -19.95 -3.17 -16.03
N ILE A 50 -18.90 -3.93 -15.71
CA ILE A 50 -17.70 -3.39 -15.06
C ILE A 50 -17.03 -2.35 -15.95
N THR A 51 -16.88 -2.64 -17.24
CA THR A 51 -16.28 -1.70 -18.21
C THR A 51 -17.10 -0.41 -18.34
N ARG A 52 -18.43 -0.48 -18.17
CA ARG A 52 -19.32 0.70 -18.10
C ARG A 52 -19.23 1.48 -16.78
N GLY A 53 -18.53 0.96 -15.78
CA GLY A 53 -18.44 1.55 -14.44
C GLY A 53 -19.51 1.05 -13.46
N ASN A 54 -20.38 0.12 -13.86
CA ASN A 54 -21.43 -0.46 -13.03
C ASN A 54 -20.88 -1.62 -12.18
N ILE A 55 -19.91 -1.32 -11.31
CA ILE A 55 -19.10 -2.32 -10.59
C ILE A 55 -19.95 -3.30 -9.78
N ARG A 56 -21.02 -2.83 -9.11
CA ARG A 56 -21.90 -3.71 -8.30
C ARG A 56 -22.74 -4.66 -9.15
N ALA A 57 -23.34 -4.17 -10.23
CA ALA A 57 -24.10 -5.02 -11.14
C ALA A 57 -23.19 -6.07 -11.79
N GLY A 58 -22.00 -5.65 -12.23
CA GLY A 58 -21.02 -6.57 -12.78
C GLY A 58 -20.52 -7.61 -11.78
N LYS A 59 -20.34 -7.24 -10.51
CA LYS A 59 -20.05 -8.16 -9.40
C LYS A 59 -21.12 -9.25 -9.29
N ASP A 60 -22.40 -8.88 -9.24
CA ASP A 60 -23.50 -9.84 -9.08
C ASP A 60 -23.61 -10.79 -10.28
N LEU A 61 -23.38 -10.28 -11.50
CA LEU A 61 -23.32 -11.08 -12.72
C LEU A 61 -22.14 -12.06 -12.74
N LEU A 62 -20.96 -11.65 -12.28
CA LEU A 62 -19.80 -12.52 -12.15
C LEU A 62 -19.98 -13.59 -11.06
N GLU A 63 -20.58 -13.25 -9.91
CA GLU A 63 -20.94 -14.24 -8.88
C GLU A 63 -21.90 -15.28 -9.46
N THR A 64 -22.90 -14.85 -10.24
CA THR A 64 -23.82 -15.76 -10.92
C THR A 64 -23.10 -16.68 -11.91
N SER A 65 -22.18 -16.12 -12.70
CA SER A 65 -21.35 -16.87 -13.65
C SER A 65 -20.53 -17.96 -12.96
N VAL A 66 -19.75 -17.59 -11.94
CA VAL A 66 -18.90 -18.51 -11.17
C VAL A 66 -19.74 -19.53 -10.41
N GLY A 67 -20.91 -19.12 -9.90
CA GLY A 67 -21.85 -20.02 -9.22
C GLY A 67 -22.46 -21.10 -10.13
N PHE A 68 -22.58 -20.84 -11.44
CA PHE A 68 -23.02 -21.85 -12.40
C PHE A 68 -21.88 -22.77 -12.85
N GLU A 69 -20.75 -22.20 -13.23
CA GLU A 69 -19.56 -22.97 -13.61
C GLU A 69 -18.30 -22.16 -13.30
N PRO A 70 -17.52 -22.54 -12.28
CA PRO A 70 -16.27 -21.88 -11.99
C PRO A 70 -15.29 -21.99 -13.17
N SER A 71 -14.67 -20.89 -13.54
CA SER A 71 -13.58 -20.86 -14.52
C SER A 71 -12.44 -20.01 -13.97
N VAL A 72 -11.21 -20.28 -14.42
CA VAL A 72 -10.03 -19.53 -13.97
C VAL A 72 -10.21 -18.03 -14.25
N GLU A 73 -10.69 -17.69 -15.44
CA GLU A 73 -10.96 -16.31 -15.85
C GLU A 73 -12.12 -15.69 -15.05
N GLY A 74 -13.26 -16.37 -14.91
CA GLY A 74 -14.40 -15.88 -14.14
C GLY A 74 -14.02 -15.56 -12.69
N CYS A 75 -13.28 -16.46 -12.04
CA CYS A 75 -12.80 -16.28 -10.67
C CYS A 75 -11.78 -15.14 -10.56
N ALA A 76 -10.85 -15.02 -11.51
CA ALA A 76 -9.89 -13.92 -11.56
C ALA A 76 -10.56 -12.54 -11.72
N GLN A 77 -11.56 -12.45 -12.61
CA GLN A 77 -12.34 -11.23 -12.79
C GLN A 77 -13.16 -10.88 -11.54
N LEU A 78 -13.75 -11.88 -10.90
CA LEU A 78 -14.50 -11.71 -9.65
C LEU A 78 -13.59 -11.21 -8.51
N ALA A 79 -12.39 -11.80 -8.37
CA ALA A 79 -11.39 -11.33 -7.41
C ALA A 79 -11.00 -9.86 -7.65
N ARG A 80 -10.76 -9.48 -8.92
CA ARG A 80 -10.45 -8.09 -9.29
C ARG A 80 -11.56 -7.12 -8.86
N VAL A 81 -12.82 -7.50 -9.05
CA VAL A 81 -13.99 -6.68 -8.67
C VAL A 81 -14.14 -6.58 -7.16
N PHE A 82 -13.93 -7.66 -6.42
CA PHE A 82 -13.93 -7.61 -4.96
C PHE A 82 -12.86 -6.67 -4.41
N LEU A 83 -11.67 -6.62 -5.01
CA LEU A 83 -10.64 -5.63 -4.65
C LEU A 83 -11.06 -4.19 -4.93
N LEU A 84 -11.77 -3.92 -6.04
CA LEU A 84 -12.33 -2.59 -6.31
C LEU A 84 -13.39 -2.18 -5.26
N LEU A 85 -14.13 -3.17 -4.74
CA LEU A 85 -15.13 -3.00 -3.70
C LEU A 85 -14.55 -3.07 -2.27
N ARG A 86 -13.22 -3.20 -2.12
CA ARG A 86 -12.52 -3.32 -0.82
C ARG A 86 -13.02 -4.51 0.01
N ARG A 87 -13.32 -5.62 -0.67
CA ARG A 87 -13.76 -6.90 -0.14
C ARG A 87 -12.63 -7.94 -0.24
N ASP A 88 -11.55 -7.69 0.49
CA ASP A 88 -10.30 -8.47 0.37
C ASP A 88 -10.49 -9.97 0.67
N ALA A 89 -11.33 -10.31 1.65
CA ALA A 89 -11.65 -11.71 1.99
C ALA A 89 -12.33 -12.45 0.83
N ASP A 90 -13.30 -11.79 0.18
CA ASP A 90 -14.00 -12.37 -0.96
C ASP A 90 -13.09 -12.45 -2.20
N ALA A 91 -12.19 -11.48 -2.36
CA ALA A 91 -11.17 -11.54 -3.39
C ALA A 91 -10.24 -12.74 -3.21
N LEU A 92 -9.80 -13.00 -1.98
CA LEU A 92 -8.97 -14.15 -1.65
C LEU A 92 -9.70 -15.48 -1.92
N ALA A 93 -10.96 -15.58 -1.52
CA ALA A 93 -11.78 -16.77 -1.79
C ALA A 93 -11.93 -17.04 -3.30
N ALA A 94 -12.18 -15.99 -4.09
CA ALA A 94 -12.24 -16.11 -5.54
C ALA A 94 -10.90 -16.54 -6.15
N LEU A 95 -9.76 -16.09 -5.62
CA LEU A 95 -8.44 -16.55 -6.06
C LEU A 95 -8.20 -18.02 -5.72
N GLN A 96 -8.59 -18.48 -4.54
CA GLN A 96 -8.49 -19.89 -4.15
C GLN A 96 -9.32 -20.81 -5.06
N GLU A 97 -10.49 -20.35 -5.50
CA GLU A 97 -11.30 -21.05 -6.50
C GLU A 97 -10.63 -21.05 -7.89
N ALA A 98 -9.97 -19.95 -8.28
CA ALA A 98 -9.18 -19.90 -9.51
C ALA A 98 -8.02 -20.91 -9.51
N GLU A 99 -7.32 -21.06 -8.38
CA GLU A 99 -6.26 -22.06 -8.21
C GLU A 99 -6.82 -23.49 -8.25
N SER A 100 -7.98 -23.73 -7.63
CA SER A 100 -8.66 -25.03 -7.67
C SER A 100 -9.03 -25.41 -9.11
N CYS A 101 -9.51 -24.44 -9.90
CA CYS A 101 -9.76 -24.62 -11.33
C CYS A 101 -8.48 -24.99 -12.11
N LEU A 102 -7.36 -24.33 -11.82
CA LEU A 102 -6.07 -24.61 -12.45
C LEU A 102 -5.55 -26.01 -12.11
N ASN A 103 -5.65 -26.41 -10.84
CA ASN A 103 -5.26 -27.74 -10.37
C ASN A 103 -6.12 -28.86 -10.99
N ALA A 104 -7.38 -28.56 -11.31
CA ALA A 104 -8.27 -29.45 -12.06
C ALA A 104 -7.98 -29.49 -13.58
N GLY A 105 -6.92 -28.83 -14.05
CA GLY A 105 -6.49 -28.84 -15.45
C GLY A 105 -7.25 -27.85 -16.35
N LYS A 106 -8.05 -26.93 -15.80
CA LYS A 106 -8.70 -25.88 -16.61
C LYS A 106 -7.63 -24.92 -17.15
N LYS A 107 -7.77 -24.59 -18.44
CA LYS A 107 -6.82 -23.71 -19.14
C LYS A 107 -7.00 -22.24 -18.71
N SER A 108 -5.92 -21.47 -18.81
CA SER A 108 -5.88 -20.03 -18.55
C SER A 108 -4.99 -19.36 -19.60
N ASP A 109 -5.34 -18.16 -20.04
CA ASP A 109 -4.49 -17.34 -20.90
C ASP A 109 -3.53 -16.43 -20.09
N ALA A 110 -2.67 -15.72 -20.79
CA ALA A 110 -1.67 -14.84 -20.17
C ALA A 110 -2.31 -13.66 -19.41
N ILE A 111 -3.40 -13.09 -19.92
CA ILE A 111 -4.11 -11.95 -19.31
C ILE A 111 -4.76 -12.37 -17.98
N THR A 112 -5.39 -13.55 -17.96
CA THR A 112 -5.98 -14.13 -16.75
C THR A 112 -4.92 -14.40 -15.70
N ARG A 113 -3.78 -14.98 -16.10
CA ARG A 113 -2.65 -15.20 -15.19
C ARG A 113 -2.11 -13.88 -14.62
N ASP A 114 -1.91 -12.84 -15.44
CA ASP A 114 -1.51 -11.52 -14.94
C ASP A 114 -2.56 -10.91 -13.98
N THR A 115 -3.85 -11.10 -14.27
CA THR A 115 -4.95 -10.64 -13.39
C THR A 115 -4.90 -11.31 -12.01
N ILE A 116 -4.68 -12.63 -11.97
CA ILE A 116 -4.50 -13.39 -10.71
C ILE A 116 -3.27 -12.89 -9.96
N GLY A 117 -2.14 -12.73 -10.66
CA GLY A 117 -0.90 -12.20 -10.08
C GLY A 117 -1.09 -10.81 -9.47
N CYS A 118 -1.75 -9.90 -10.19
CA CYS A 118 -2.09 -8.56 -9.70
C CYS A 118 -2.99 -8.62 -8.47
N ALA A 119 -3.98 -9.51 -8.44
CA ALA A 119 -4.89 -9.65 -7.32
C ALA A 119 -4.17 -10.18 -6.07
N TYR A 120 -3.36 -11.23 -6.19
CA TYR A 120 -2.50 -11.70 -5.08
C TYR A 120 -1.53 -10.62 -4.61
N SER A 121 -0.91 -9.88 -5.52
CA SER A 121 0.01 -8.80 -5.17
C SER A 121 -0.69 -7.65 -4.43
N ARG A 122 -1.95 -7.35 -4.75
CA ARG A 122 -2.75 -6.34 -4.03
C ARG A 122 -3.16 -6.79 -2.62
N LEU A 123 -3.29 -8.10 -2.42
CA LEU A 123 -3.51 -8.72 -1.10
C LEU A 123 -2.19 -8.92 -0.31
N GLY A 124 -1.05 -8.41 -0.80
CA GLY A 124 0.26 -8.58 -0.17
C GLY A 124 0.88 -9.97 -0.33
N MET A 125 0.20 -10.90 -1.03
CA MET A 125 0.64 -12.28 -1.24
C MET A 125 1.62 -12.38 -2.43
N HIS A 126 2.73 -11.64 -2.36
CA HIS A 126 3.70 -11.53 -3.47
C HIS A 126 4.36 -12.85 -3.85
N THR A 127 4.54 -13.78 -2.91
CA THR A 127 5.07 -15.11 -3.24
C THR A 127 4.09 -15.90 -4.10
N ALA A 128 2.80 -15.83 -3.80
CA ALA A 128 1.75 -16.51 -4.56
C ALA A 128 1.58 -15.93 -5.97
N SER A 129 1.87 -14.64 -6.17
CA SER A 129 1.74 -14.00 -7.48
C SER A 129 2.83 -14.39 -8.50
N LEU A 130 4.00 -14.84 -8.05
CA LEU A 130 5.17 -15.09 -8.92
C LEU A 130 4.88 -16.08 -10.05
N ALA A 131 4.30 -17.24 -9.71
CA ALA A 131 4.02 -18.29 -10.69
C ALA A 131 3.04 -17.81 -11.78
N HIS A 132 2.10 -16.94 -11.41
CA HIS A 132 1.14 -16.37 -12.34
C HIS A 132 1.76 -15.30 -13.23
N PHE A 133 2.59 -14.42 -12.69
CA PHE A 133 3.32 -13.45 -13.50
C PHE A 133 4.31 -14.13 -14.46
N GLU A 134 4.98 -15.20 -14.03
CA GLU A 134 5.85 -16.00 -14.89
C GLU A 134 5.05 -16.67 -16.03
N ALA A 135 3.89 -17.25 -15.72
CA ALA A 135 3.02 -17.82 -16.74
C ALA A 135 2.51 -16.76 -17.73
N ALA A 136 2.18 -15.55 -17.25
CA ALA A 136 1.76 -14.43 -18.08
C ALA A 136 2.87 -13.95 -19.01
N THR A 137 4.09 -13.76 -18.50
CA THR A 137 5.24 -13.33 -19.32
C THR A 137 5.66 -14.40 -20.33
N ARG A 138 5.56 -15.69 -19.98
CA ARG A 138 5.79 -16.79 -20.93
C ARG A 138 4.75 -16.83 -22.04
N GLY A 139 3.49 -16.56 -21.72
CA GLY A 139 2.39 -16.52 -22.69
C GLY A 139 2.40 -15.29 -23.60
N ALA A 140 2.97 -14.16 -23.14
CA ALA A 140 3.12 -12.95 -23.94
C ALA A 140 4.47 -12.23 -23.65
N PRO A 141 5.60 -12.73 -24.18
CA PRO A 141 6.95 -12.26 -23.84
C PRO A 141 7.30 -10.82 -24.26
N SER A 142 6.48 -10.21 -25.11
CA SER A 142 6.63 -8.82 -25.55
C SER A 142 5.76 -7.83 -24.75
N ASN A 143 4.86 -8.31 -23.90
CA ASN A 143 3.98 -7.45 -23.12
C ASN A 143 4.76 -6.79 -21.96
N THR A 144 5.04 -5.50 -22.10
CA THR A 144 5.83 -4.73 -21.13
C THR A 144 5.13 -4.55 -19.78
N ALA A 145 3.78 -4.58 -19.74
CA ALA A 145 3.04 -4.52 -18.49
C ALA A 145 3.24 -5.81 -17.68
N PHE A 146 3.23 -6.98 -18.32
CA PHE A 146 3.47 -8.26 -17.65
C PHE A 146 4.91 -8.36 -17.14
N LEU A 147 5.88 -7.93 -17.95
CA LEU A 147 7.28 -7.84 -17.51
C LEU A 147 7.45 -6.93 -16.29
N TYR A 148 6.76 -5.78 -16.29
CA TYR A 148 6.80 -4.85 -15.17
C TYR A 148 6.24 -5.47 -13.89
N ASN A 149 5.04 -6.07 -13.97
CA ASN A 149 4.39 -6.69 -12.82
C ASN A 149 5.25 -7.82 -12.24
N TRP A 150 5.86 -8.64 -13.11
CA TRP A 150 6.78 -9.69 -12.70
C TRP A 150 8.04 -9.14 -12.01
N ALA A 151 8.69 -8.13 -12.60
CA ALA A 151 9.89 -7.51 -12.03
C ALA A 151 9.63 -6.89 -10.65
N VAL A 152 8.47 -6.24 -10.48
CA VAL A 152 8.02 -5.69 -9.19
C VAL A 152 7.76 -6.80 -8.17
N ALA A 153 7.08 -7.89 -8.56
CA ALA A 153 6.85 -9.01 -7.64
C ALA A 153 8.16 -9.69 -7.20
N LEU A 154 9.11 -9.88 -8.12
CA LEU A 154 10.45 -10.39 -7.85
C LEU A 154 11.21 -9.53 -6.83
N SER A 155 11.08 -8.19 -6.92
CA SER A 155 11.74 -7.27 -5.98
C SER A 155 11.17 -7.41 -4.56
N PHE A 156 9.85 -7.52 -4.39
CA PHE A 156 9.21 -7.67 -3.08
C PHE A 156 9.63 -8.96 -2.34
N VAL A 157 9.80 -10.05 -3.07
CA VAL A 157 10.25 -11.34 -2.49
C VAL A 157 11.77 -11.42 -2.31
N GLY A 158 12.52 -10.40 -2.75
CA GLY A 158 13.97 -10.33 -2.61
C GLY A 158 14.77 -11.06 -3.70
N ARG A 159 14.15 -11.45 -4.82
CA ARG A 159 14.83 -12.05 -5.99
C ARG A 159 15.43 -10.96 -6.88
N ILE A 160 16.39 -10.21 -6.33
CA ILE A 160 16.87 -8.94 -6.89
C ILE A 160 17.57 -9.11 -8.26
N ASP A 161 18.38 -10.15 -8.46
CA ASP A 161 19.05 -10.38 -9.76
C ASP A 161 18.05 -10.68 -10.89
N GLU A 162 16.95 -11.35 -10.57
CA GLU A 162 15.91 -11.66 -11.56
C GLU A 162 15.04 -10.43 -11.84
N ALA A 163 14.75 -9.63 -10.83
CA ALA A 163 14.07 -8.34 -10.99
C ALA A 163 14.87 -7.39 -11.90
N ASP A 164 16.20 -7.32 -11.71
CA ASP A 164 17.12 -6.51 -12.52
C ASP A 164 17.03 -6.92 -14.00
N LYS A 165 17.20 -8.23 -14.29
CA LYS A 165 17.06 -8.77 -15.65
C LYS A 165 15.68 -8.49 -16.26
N ALA A 166 14.61 -8.62 -15.49
CA ALA A 166 13.25 -8.37 -15.98
C ALA A 166 13.01 -6.88 -16.29
N PHE A 167 13.51 -5.95 -15.47
CA PHE A 167 13.45 -4.52 -15.77
C PHE A 167 14.30 -4.15 -16.99
N GLU A 168 15.53 -4.66 -17.10
CA GLU A 168 16.37 -4.40 -18.28
C GLU A 168 15.75 -4.98 -19.56
N ALA A 169 15.13 -6.17 -19.49
CA ALA A 169 14.40 -6.74 -20.62
C ALA A 169 13.18 -5.89 -21.04
N LEU A 170 12.50 -5.26 -20.07
CA LEU A 170 11.44 -4.30 -20.35
C LEU A 170 12.00 -3.03 -21.00
N ILE A 171 13.04 -2.43 -20.41
CA ILE A 171 13.67 -1.19 -20.90
C ILE A 171 14.21 -1.39 -22.33
N ALA A 172 14.75 -2.55 -22.66
CA ALA A 172 15.17 -2.88 -24.03
C ALA A 172 14.04 -2.81 -25.06
N ARG A 173 12.78 -3.05 -24.64
CA ARG A 173 11.58 -3.00 -25.50
C ARG A 173 10.90 -1.63 -25.48
N ALA A 174 10.95 -0.95 -24.34
CA ALA A 174 10.37 0.38 -24.14
C ALA A 174 11.40 1.27 -23.42
N PRO A 175 12.37 1.86 -24.15
CA PRO A 175 13.48 2.61 -23.56
C PRO A 175 13.06 3.79 -22.69
N ASP A 176 11.91 4.40 -22.98
CA ASP A 176 11.38 5.55 -22.25
C ASP A 176 10.41 5.17 -21.12
N ASN A 177 10.29 3.87 -20.76
CA ASN A 177 9.40 3.43 -19.69
C ASN A 177 9.90 3.90 -18.31
N ALA A 178 9.37 5.03 -17.85
CA ALA A 178 9.76 5.66 -16.58
C ALA A 178 9.52 4.78 -15.35
N ARG A 179 8.45 3.96 -15.34
CA ARG A 179 8.16 3.04 -14.23
C ARG A 179 9.24 1.97 -14.08
N ALA A 180 9.74 1.44 -15.19
CA ALA A 180 10.82 0.45 -15.19
C ALA A 180 12.15 1.06 -14.73
N HIS A 181 12.50 2.25 -15.21
CA HIS A 181 13.69 2.99 -14.74
C HIS A 181 13.65 3.28 -13.23
N HIS A 182 12.49 3.73 -12.73
CA HIS A 182 12.30 3.96 -11.30
C HIS A 182 12.35 2.66 -10.48
N GLY A 183 11.73 1.58 -10.96
CA GLY A 183 11.80 0.28 -10.30
C GLY A 183 13.24 -0.26 -10.23
N LEU A 184 13.99 -0.15 -11.33
CA LEU A 184 15.37 -0.60 -11.43
C LEU A 184 16.31 0.20 -10.52
N SER A 185 16.17 1.53 -10.47
CA SER A 185 17.02 2.38 -9.62
C SER A 185 16.85 2.05 -8.14
N GLY A 186 15.68 1.54 -7.73
CA GLY A 186 15.36 1.10 -6.37
C GLY A 186 15.91 -0.27 -5.97
N LEU A 187 16.36 -1.11 -6.91
CA LEU A 187 16.75 -2.50 -6.61
C LEU A 187 18.05 -2.61 -5.79
N ARG A 188 18.99 -1.72 -6.02
CA ARG A 188 20.33 -1.73 -5.40
C ARG A 188 20.78 -0.32 -5.08
N ARG A 189 21.85 -0.25 -4.30
CA ARG A 189 22.64 0.98 -4.14
C ARG A 189 23.57 1.13 -5.35
N GLN A 190 23.61 2.31 -5.93
CA GLN A 190 24.45 2.67 -7.06
C GLN A 190 25.87 3.03 -6.63
N THR A 191 26.81 2.88 -7.57
CA THR A 191 28.24 3.21 -7.42
C THR A 191 28.69 4.01 -8.63
N ALA A 192 29.88 4.62 -8.57
CA ALA A 192 30.43 5.37 -9.69
C ALA A 192 30.58 4.50 -10.95
N GLU A 193 30.88 3.21 -10.79
CA GLU A 193 31.09 2.25 -11.86
C GLU A 193 29.79 1.59 -12.34
N ARG A 194 28.80 1.44 -11.44
CA ARG A 194 27.51 0.80 -11.73
C ARG A 194 26.36 1.71 -11.34
N ASN A 195 25.93 2.52 -12.31
CA ASN A 195 24.76 3.38 -12.26
C ASN A 195 24.15 3.57 -13.66
N HIS A 196 22.99 4.19 -13.72
CA HIS A 196 22.23 4.47 -14.93
C HIS A 196 22.04 5.97 -15.17
N VAL A 197 22.79 6.83 -14.47
CA VAL A 197 22.65 8.30 -14.54
C VAL A 197 22.65 8.84 -15.98
N PRO A 198 23.57 8.43 -16.89
CA PRO A 198 23.54 8.90 -18.27
C PRO A 198 22.23 8.56 -19.00
N ARG A 199 21.74 7.32 -18.82
CA ARG A 199 20.48 6.83 -19.41
C ARG A 199 19.28 7.56 -18.82
N LEU A 200 19.24 7.75 -17.50
CA LEU A 200 18.17 8.46 -16.80
C LEU A 200 18.08 9.93 -17.25
N ARG A 201 19.22 10.62 -17.39
CA ARG A 201 19.27 12.00 -17.92
C ARG A 201 18.72 12.08 -19.34
N ALA A 202 19.19 11.21 -20.23
CA ALA A 202 18.74 11.19 -21.62
C ALA A 202 17.23 10.92 -21.73
N THR A 203 16.72 10.01 -20.90
CA THR A 203 15.29 9.65 -20.86
C THR A 203 14.45 10.78 -20.29
N LEU A 204 14.88 11.39 -19.17
CA LEU A 204 14.19 12.53 -18.56
C LEU A 204 14.13 13.75 -19.49
N ALA A 205 15.18 13.98 -20.30
CA ALA A 205 15.21 15.07 -21.26
C ALA A 205 14.17 14.92 -22.37
N ARG A 206 13.79 13.68 -22.74
CA ARG A 206 12.74 13.39 -23.74
C ARG A 206 11.34 13.24 -23.13
N ALA A 207 11.23 13.10 -21.82
CA ALA A 207 9.95 12.86 -21.16
C ALA A 207 9.08 14.12 -21.14
N GLU A 208 7.93 14.04 -21.81
CA GLU A 208 6.89 15.08 -21.81
C GLU A 208 5.82 14.81 -20.74
N ASP A 209 5.47 13.54 -20.56
CA ASP A 209 4.45 13.12 -19.59
C ASP A 209 4.86 13.48 -18.15
N PRO A 210 4.02 14.18 -17.38
CA PRO A 210 4.37 14.59 -16.02
C PRO A 210 4.64 13.43 -15.05
N GLU A 211 3.92 12.32 -15.17
CA GLU A 211 4.14 11.14 -14.32
C GLU A 211 5.50 10.51 -14.64
N ALA A 212 5.86 10.39 -15.91
CA ALA A 212 7.17 9.94 -16.34
C ALA A 212 8.29 10.84 -15.82
N ARG A 213 8.14 12.16 -15.91
CA ARG A 213 9.12 13.14 -15.39
C ARG A 213 9.29 13.01 -13.87
N LEU A 214 8.21 12.79 -13.13
CA LEU A 214 8.26 12.55 -11.69
C LEU A 214 9.07 11.29 -11.36
N LEU A 215 8.71 10.16 -11.96
CA LEU A 215 9.37 8.87 -11.73
C LEU A 215 10.86 8.91 -12.08
N LEU A 216 11.21 9.50 -13.23
CA LEU A 216 12.59 9.64 -13.67
C LEU A 216 13.38 10.64 -12.81
N GLY A 217 12.76 11.71 -12.34
CA GLY A 217 13.37 12.68 -11.43
C GLY A 217 13.76 12.05 -10.09
N TYR A 218 12.87 11.24 -9.50
CA TYR A 218 13.17 10.47 -8.30
C TYR A 218 14.28 9.43 -8.53
N ALA A 219 14.22 8.70 -9.63
CA ALA A 219 15.24 7.71 -9.98
C ALA A 219 16.62 8.38 -10.13
N LEU A 220 16.69 9.49 -10.88
CA LEU A 220 17.92 10.24 -11.12
C LEU A 220 18.47 10.85 -9.84
N SER A 221 17.64 11.48 -9.02
CA SER A 221 18.05 12.03 -7.72
C SER A 221 18.65 10.94 -6.81
N LYS A 222 17.99 9.79 -6.70
CA LYS A 222 18.49 8.67 -5.88
C LYS A 222 19.88 8.24 -6.36
N GLU A 223 20.05 7.98 -7.66
CA GLU A 223 21.33 7.50 -8.17
C GLU A 223 22.44 8.56 -8.03
N LEU A 224 22.14 9.83 -8.30
CA LEU A 224 23.09 10.94 -8.13
C LEU A 224 23.58 11.07 -6.69
N GLU A 225 22.69 10.95 -5.71
CA GLU A 225 23.06 11.00 -4.31
C GLU A 225 24.03 9.85 -3.95
N GLU A 226 23.72 8.64 -4.40
CA GLU A 226 24.48 7.45 -4.03
C GLU A 226 25.88 7.41 -4.66
N ILE A 227 26.09 8.13 -5.77
CA ILE A 227 27.40 8.37 -6.39
C ILE A 227 28.09 9.65 -5.90
N GLY A 228 27.56 10.32 -4.87
CA GLY A 228 28.19 11.47 -4.21
C GLY A 228 27.86 12.85 -4.83
N GLN A 229 26.94 12.93 -5.79
CA GLN A 229 26.52 14.19 -6.42
C GLN A 229 25.31 14.81 -5.70
N ALA A 230 25.45 15.04 -4.39
CA ALA A 230 24.35 15.41 -3.50
C ALA A 230 23.62 16.72 -3.87
N LYS A 231 24.34 17.76 -4.28
CA LYS A 231 23.75 19.07 -4.65
C LYS A 231 22.85 18.94 -5.88
N GLU A 232 23.33 18.24 -6.91
CA GLU A 232 22.58 18.05 -8.14
C GLU A 232 21.41 17.08 -7.93
N SER A 233 21.62 16.01 -7.15
CA SER A 233 20.55 15.11 -6.71
C SER A 233 19.38 15.88 -6.10
N PHE A 234 19.65 16.79 -5.17
CA PHE A 234 18.61 17.56 -4.49
C PHE A 234 17.86 18.49 -5.46
N GLN A 235 18.55 19.10 -6.42
CA GLN A 235 17.93 19.97 -7.43
C GLN A 235 16.92 19.20 -8.29
N PHE A 236 17.29 18.02 -8.82
CA PHE A 236 16.37 17.20 -9.62
C PHE A 236 15.15 16.76 -8.82
N LEU A 237 15.34 16.36 -7.56
CA LEU A 237 14.22 16.00 -6.68
C LEU A 237 13.29 17.19 -6.43
N PHE A 238 13.87 18.35 -6.13
CA PHE A 238 13.12 19.57 -5.88
C PHE A 238 12.27 19.96 -7.09
N ASP A 239 12.84 19.93 -8.29
CA ASP A 239 12.12 20.29 -9.51
C ASP A 239 11.00 19.28 -9.83
N ALA A 240 11.25 17.98 -9.66
CA ALA A 240 10.25 16.94 -9.86
C ALA A 240 9.07 17.10 -8.87
N ASN A 241 9.37 17.28 -7.59
CA ASN A 241 8.37 17.49 -6.55
C ASN A 241 7.56 18.78 -6.75
N LYS A 242 8.23 19.88 -7.08
CA LYS A 242 7.58 21.17 -7.35
C LYS A 242 6.66 21.09 -8.57
N ALA A 243 7.09 20.42 -9.65
CA ALA A 243 6.27 20.23 -10.84
C ALA A 243 5.02 19.37 -10.54
N HIS A 244 5.19 18.28 -9.80
CA HIS A 244 4.08 17.40 -9.44
C HIS A 244 3.10 18.08 -8.48
N LYS A 245 3.57 18.78 -7.44
CA LYS A 245 2.73 19.52 -6.50
C LYS A 245 1.79 20.50 -7.20
N LYS A 246 2.25 21.18 -8.27
CA LYS A 246 1.41 22.09 -9.07
C LYS A 246 0.21 21.42 -9.75
N GLN A 247 0.28 20.11 -9.97
CA GLN A 247 -0.79 19.33 -10.60
C GLN A 247 -1.77 18.77 -9.57
N LEU A 248 -1.40 18.78 -8.28
CA LEU A 248 -2.26 18.33 -7.19
C LEU A 248 -3.18 19.47 -6.77
N ALA A 249 -4.46 19.14 -6.56
CA ALA A 249 -5.41 20.03 -5.90
C ALA A 249 -5.25 19.97 -4.36
N TYR A 250 -4.01 20.09 -3.88
CA TYR A 250 -3.62 19.88 -2.50
C TYR A 250 -3.12 21.19 -1.86
N SER A 251 -3.52 21.41 -0.60
CA SER A 251 -2.94 22.42 0.28
C SER A 251 -2.90 21.87 1.70
N ILE A 252 -1.90 22.29 2.48
CA ILE A 252 -1.70 21.81 3.85
C ILE A 252 -2.87 22.12 4.79
N GLU A 253 -3.63 23.17 4.50
CA GLU A 253 -4.82 23.57 5.25
C GLU A 253 -5.92 22.49 5.18
N GLN A 254 -5.92 21.63 4.14
CA GLN A 254 -6.83 20.50 4.05
C GLN A 254 -6.53 19.46 5.13
N ASP A 255 -5.25 19.11 5.33
CA ASP A 255 -4.82 18.20 6.39
C ASP A 255 -5.02 18.82 7.77
N GLU A 256 -4.67 20.10 7.94
CA GLU A 256 -4.86 20.83 9.21
C GLU A 256 -6.31 20.77 9.70
N LYS A 257 -7.28 20.93 8.80
CA LYS A 257 -8.71 20.78 9.14
C LYS A 257 -9.07 19.37 9.60
N ILE A 258 -8.44 18.34 9.05
CA ILE A 258 -8.66 16.95 9.49
C ILE A 258 -8.09 16.76 10.90
N PHE A 259 -6.87 17.25 11.17
CA PHE A 259 -6.30 17.23 12.52
C PHE A 259 -7.18 18.00 13.52
N ASP A 260 -7.65 19.19 13.16
CA ASP A 260 -8.56 19.99 13.99
C ASP A 260 -9.86 19.23 14.28
N ALA A 261 -10.45 18.59 13.26
CA ALA A 261 -11.67 17.81 13.44
C ALA A 261 -11.46 16.61 14.38
N ILE A 262 -10.30 15.95 14.34
CA ILE A 262 -9.96 14.84 15.24
C ILE A 262 -9.92 15.34 16.70
N GLU A 263 -9.17 16.42 16.97
CA GLU A 263 -9.04 17.00 18.31
C GLU A 263 -10.41 17.51 18.83
N GLN A 264 -11.16 18.24 18.01
CA GLN A 264 -12.45 18.84 18.39
C GLN A 264 -13.54 17.82 18.67
N ASN A 265 -13.57 16.69 17.95
CA ASN A 265 -14.59 15.66 18.12
C ASN A 265 -14.20 14.61 19.17
N TRP A 266 -12.96 14.62 19.70
CA TRP A 266 -12.52 13.64 20.70
C TRP A 266 -13.44 13.52 21.92
N PRO A 267 -13.97 14.60 22.53
CA PRO A 267 -14.87 14.46 23.68
C PRO A 267 -16.10 13.60 23.40
N LEU A 268 -16.63 13.64 22.17
CA LEU A 268 -17.75 12.78 21.74
C LEU A 268 -17.30 11.32 21.62
N TYR A 269 -16.15 11.07 20.99
CA TYR A 269 -15.58 9.73 20.88
C TYR A 269 -15.23 9.11 22.23
N ALA A 270 -14.70 9.90 23.16
CA ALA A 270 -14.39 9.48 24.52
C ALA A 270 -15.65 9.12 25.34
N GLN A 271 -16.83 9.57 24.92
CA GLN A 271 -18.11 9.22 25.55
C GLN A 271 -18.92 8.22 24.73
N ALA A 272 -18.51 7.94 23.49
CA ALA A 272 -19.21 7.04 22.59
C ALA A 272 -19.31 5.61 23.17
N PRO A 273 -20.44 4.91 22.93
CA PRO A 273 -20.64 3.57 23.43
C PRO A 273 -19.63 2.60 22.82
N VAL A 274 -19.12 1.72 23.67
CA VAL A 274 -18.23 0.61 23.29
C VAL A 274 -18.96 -0.69 23.61
N ASN A 275 -20.04 -0.97 22.88
CA ASN A 275 -20.79 -2.21 23.07
C ASN A 275 -20.17 -3.27 22.18
N ASN A 276 -20.04 -4.48 22.72
CA ASN A 276 -19.59 -5.61 21.93
C ASN A 276 -18.18 -5.35 21.34
N ALA A 277 -17.21 -4.84 22.10
CA ALA A 277 -15.83 -4.78 21.60
C ALA A 277 -15.22 -6.18 21.36
N PRO A 278 -14.34 -6.35 20.36
CA PRO A 278 -13.54 -7.56 20.21
C PRO A 278 -12.53 -7.73 21.37
N VAL A 279 -12.12 -8.98 21.61
CA VAL A 279 -11.14 -9.33 22.67
C VAL A 279 -9.71 -9.37 22.13
N GLU A 280 -9.57 -9.45 20.82
CA GLU A 280 -8.28 -9.48 20.12
C GLU A 280 -7.41 -8.26 20.45
N ALA A 281 -6.11 -8.49 20.57
CA ALA A 281 -5.13 -7.51 21.02
C ALA A 281 -4.02 -7.28 19.97
N PRO A 282 -4.38 -6.74 18.78
CA PRO A 282 -3.40 -6.41 17.75
C PRO A 282 -2.43 -5.32 18.22
N ILE A 283 -1.25 -5.26 17.62
CA ILE A 283 -0.25 -4.24 17.87
C ILE A 283 -0.24 -3.26 16.69
N PHE A 284 -0.61 -2.00 16.93
CA PHE A 284 -0.54 -0.95 15.93
C PHE A 284 0.82 -0.27 15.96
N ILE A 285 1.47 -0.19 14.81
CA ILE A 285 2.77 0.48 14.66
C ILE A 285 2.56 1.72 13.79
N ILE A 286 2.56 2.87 14.44
CA ILE A 286 2.16 4.16 13.87
C ILE A 286 3.32 5.16 13.88
N GLY A 287 3.14 6.29 13.21
CA GLY A 287 4.11 7.39 13.20
C GLY A 287 4.12 8.08 11.84
N MET A 288 5.01 9.07 11.68
CA MET A 288 5.28 9.60 10.35
C MET A 288 5.87 8.51 9.44
N PRO A 289 5.57 8.50 8.13
CA PRO A 289 6.29 7.62 7.22
C PRO A 289 7.81 7.84 7.32
N ARG A 290 8.59 6.78 7.08
CA ARG A 290 10.07 6.81 7.12
C ARG A 290 10.72 7.08 8.49
N THR A 291 9.99 6.90 9.60
CA THR A 291 10.54 6.97 10.98
C THR A 291 10.96 5.63 11.57
N GLY A 292 11.03 4.56 10.76
CA GLY A 292 11.44 3.23 11.23
C GLY A 292 10.29 2.30 11.64
N THR A 293 9.04 2.64 11.32
CA THR A 293 7.88 1.76 11.58
C THR A 293 8.03 0.35 11.00
N THR A 294 8.60 0.22 9.79
CA THR A 294 8.87 -1.10 9.17
C THR A 294 9.97 -1.87 9.90
N LEU A 295 10.96 -1.18 10.47
CA LEU A 295 12.01 -1.83 11.26
C LEU A 295 11.40 -2.45 12.53
N VAL A 296 10.60 -1.67 13.27
CA VAL A 296 9.93 -2.16 14.49
C VAL A 296 8.96 -3.29 14.20
N ASP A 297 8.20 -3.19 13.11
CA ASP A 297 7.32 -4.28 12.66
C ASP A 297 8.11 -5.57 12.39
N ARG A 298 9.31 -5.46 11.82
CA ARG A 298 10.20 -6.61 11.60
C ARG A 298 10.82 -7.16 12.86
N ILE A 299 11.15 -6.32 13.83
CA ILE A 299 11.61 -6.75 15.16
C ILE A 299 10.49 -7.57 15.82
N ILE A 300 9.27 -7.04 15.88
CA ILE A 300 8.13 -7.69 16.53
C ILE A 300 7.69 -8.95 15.80
N SER A 301 7.55 -8.90 14.46
CA SER A 301 7.15 -10.07 13.66
C SER A 301 8.24 -11.14 13.50
N SER A 302 9.41 -10.94 14.10
CA SER A 302 10.40 -12.01 14.27
C SER A 302 10.16 -12.82 15.55
N HIS A 303 9.31 -12.34 16.46
CA HIS A 303 8.85 -13.11 17.61
C HIS A 303 7.94 -14.26 17.14
N PRO A 304 8.09 -15.50 17.66
CA PRO A 304 7.35 -16.68 17.19
C PRO A 304 5.82 -16.55 17.32
N ASP A 305 5.35 -15.80 18.33
CA ASP A 305 3.92 -15.59 18.57
C ASP A 305 3.31 -14.44 17.76
N MET A 306 4.08 -13.80 16.87
CA MET A 306 3.66 -12.61 16.13
C MET A 306 3.77 -12.80 14.62
N VAL A 307 2.79 -12.26 13.90
CA VAL A 307 2.85 -12.10 12.44
C VAL A 307 2.60 -10.65 12.05
N SER A 308 3.27 -10.17 11.01
CA SER A 308 2.93 -8.86 10.42
C SER A 308 1.77 -9.02 9.46
N ALA A 309 0.72 -8.21 9.63
CA ALA A 309 -0.37 -8.08 8.69
C ALA A 309 -0.08 -7.02 7.59
N GLY A 310 1.09 -6.39 7.61
CA GLY A 310 1.48 -5.36 6.65
C GLY A 310 0.86 -3.98 6.92
N GLU A 311 0.64 -3.18 5.86
CA GLU A 311 0.05 -1.84 5.96
C GLU A 311 -1.46 -1.89 5.70
N LEU A 312 -2.26 -2.20 6.73
CA LEU A 312 -3.70 -2.37 6.53
C LEU A 312 -4.43 -1.02 6.48
N GLN A 313 -5.21 -0.82 5.41
CA GLN A 313 -6.24 0.22 5.36
C GLN A 313 -7.54 -0.20 6.08
N ALA A 314 -7.53 -1.35 6.78
CA ALA A 314 -8.71 -1.95 7.38
C ALA A 314 -9.40 -1.04 8.40
N PHE A 315 -8.65 -0.41 9.30
CA PHE A 315 -9.22 0.47 10.33
C PHE A 315 -9.80 1.77 9.72
N PRO A 316 -9.07 2.50 8.84
CA PRO A 316 -9.64 3.62 8.10
C PRO A 316 -10.93 3.27 7.34
N ILE A 317 -10.98 2.11 6.69
CA ILE A 317 -12.17 1.64 5.96
C ILE A 317 -13.33 1.32 6.91
N ALA A 318 -13.07 0.72 8.07
CA ALA A 318 -14.10 0.43 9.07
C ALA A 318 -14.73 1.72 9.62
N VAL A 319 -13.91 2.74 9.92
CA VAL A 319 -14.39 4.07 10.31
C VAL A 319 -15.21 4.72 9.19
N LYS A 320 -14.74 4.63 7.94
CA LYS A 320 -15.45 5.16 6.77
C LYS A 320 -16.80 4.48 6.54
N ALA A 321 -16.87 3.16 6.70
CA ALA A 321 -18.10 2.40 6.57
C ALA A 321 -19.11 2.78 7.66
N ALA A 322 -18.65 2.89 8.92
CA ALA A 322 -19.50 3.26 10.05
C ALA A 322 -20.03 4.70 9.98
N SER A 323 -19.27 5.63 9.40
CA SER A 323 -19.71 7.03 9.23
C SER A 323 -20.82 7.18 8.17
N GLY A 324 -20.95 6.23 7.25
CA GLY A 324 -21.90 6.28 6.14
C GLY A 324 -21.58 7.33 5.06
N VAL A 325 -20.43 8.01 5.15
CA VAL A 325 -19.99 9.03 4.19
C VAL A 325 -19.64 8.37 2.85
N ARG A 326 -20.05 8.98 1.74
CA ARG A 326 -19.87 8.41 0.37
C ARG A 326 -18.89 9.20 -0.51
N THR A 327 -18.12 10.12 0.07
CA THR A 327 -17.02 10.80 -0.65
C THR A 327 -15.98 9.79 -1.12
N ARG A 328 -15.16 10.18 -2.11
CA ARG A 328 -14.09 9.33 -2.66
C ARG A 328 -12.89 9.16 -1.71
N LEU A 329 -12.80 9.97 -0.66
CA LEU A 329 -11.70 9.95 0.30
C LEU A 329 -12.01 9.00 1.45
N VAL A 330 -11.02 8.21 1.87
CA VAL A 330 -11.17 7.36 3.07
C VAL A 330 -11.14 8.20 4.35
N LEU A 331 -10.29 9.24 4.37
CA LEU A 331 -10.19 10.19 5.45
C LEU A 331 -10.57 11.58 4.96
N ASP A 332 -11.56 12.19 5.61
CA ASP A 332 -11.95 13.58 5.45
C ASP A 332 -12.66 14.06 6.73
N VAL A 333 -12.88 15.37 6.84
CA VAL A 333 -13.54 15.99 8.00
C VAL A 333 -14.94 15.40 8.23
N GLU A 334 -15.72 15.21 7.17
CA GLU A 334 -17.09 14.69 7.29
C GLU A 334 -17.10 13.27 7.89
N THR A 335 -16.14 12.43 7.51
CA THR A 335 -15.98 11.07 8.02
C THR A 335 -15.65 11.09 9.51
N ILE A 336 -14.73 11.95 9.94
CA ILE A 336 -14.37 12.10 11.36
C ILE A 336 -15.56 12.63 12.18
N VAL A 337 -16.32 13.59 11.65
CA VAL A 337 -17.49 14.11 12.37
C VAL A 337 -18.59 13.05 12.48
N LYS A 338 -18.93 12.36 11.38
CA LYS A 338 -20.04 11.39 11.36
C LYS A 338 -19.74 10.04 12.02
N ALA A 339 -18.47 9.73 12.29
CA ALA A 339 -18.11 8.56 13.08
C ALA A 339 -18.17 8.82 14.60
N ALA A 340 -18.26 10.08 15.05
CA ALA A 340 -18.16 10.51 16.46
C ALA A 340 -19.19 9.88 17.41
N ASP A 341 -20.40 9.61 16.92
CA ASP A 341 -21.54 9.09 17.68
C ASP A 341 -21.79 7.59 17.47
N LYS A 342 -20.90 6.90 16.74
CA LYS A 342 -21.08 5.49 16.37
C LYS A 342 -20.58 4.57 17.48
N ASN A 343 -21.13 3.35 17.52
CA ASN A 343 -20.66 2.31 18.44
C ASN A 343 -19.26 1.83 18.04
N LEU A 344 -18.26 2.20 18.85
CA LEU A 344 -16.86 1.92 18.56
C LEU A 344 -16.53 0.42 18.64
N GLY A 345 -17.26 -0.36 19.45
CA GLY A 345 -17.07 -1.80 19.50
C GLY A 345 -17.42 -2.49 18.17
N MET A 346 -18.40 -1.97 17.42
CA MET A 346 -18.73 -2.46 16.09
C MET A 346 -17.66 -2.10 15.04
N ILE A 347 -17.06 -0.91 15.14
CA ILE A 347 -15.92 -0.54 14.30
C ILE A 347 -14.74 -1.48 14.56
N GLY A 348 -14.48 -1.80 15.83
CA GLY A 348 -13.46 -2.79 16.21
C GLY A 348 -13.70 -4.17 15.61
N ARG A 349 -14.95 -4.66 15.62
CA ARG A 349 -15.30 -5.95 14.98
C ARG A 349 -15.12 -5.93 13.47
N ASP A 350 -15.56 -4.86 12.79
CA ASP A 350 -15.39 -4.73 11.35
C ASP A 350 -13.90 -4.69 10.97
N TYR A 351 -13.08 -3.97 11.74
CA TYR A 351 -11.63 -3.99 11.59
C TYR A 351 -11.06 -5.41 11.70
N ILE A 352 -11.37 -6.15 12.78
CA ILE A 352 -10.86 -7.51 12.98
C ILE A 352 -11.30 -8.44 11.84
N ALA A 353 -12.55 -8.35 11.40
CA ALA A 353 -13.06 -9.14 10.27
C ALA A 353 -12.26 -8.88 8.99
N ARG A 354 -11.93 -7.62 8.70
CA ARG A 354 -11.09 -7.24 7.55
C ARG A 354 -9.65 -7.73 7.71
N ALA A 355 -9.05 -7.51 8.87
CA ALA A 355 -7.67 -7.87 9.15
C ALA A 355 -7.42 -9.38 9.05
N ARG A 356 -8.37 -10.22 9.48
CA ARG A 356 -8.25 -11.69 9.43
C ARG A 356 -7.93 -12.24 8.04
N SER A 357 -8.37 -11.58 6.96
CA SER A 357 -8.08 -12.02 5.58
C SER A 357 -6.61 -11.86 5.17
N HIS A 358 -5.84 -11.09 5.94
CA HIS A 358 -4.40 -10.86 5.74
C HIS A 358 -3.53 -11.75 6.63
N LEU A 359 -4.14 -12.56 7.51
CA LEU A 359 -3.42 -13.43 8.43
C LEU A 359 -3.27 -14.85 7.85
N PRO A 360 -2.13 -15.52 8.10
CA PRO A 360 -1.91 -16.88 7.61
C PRO A 360 -2.79 -17.91 8.33
N ALA A 361 -3.20 -17.65 9.58
CA ALA A 361 -4.09 -18.50 10.34
C ALA A 361 -4.96 -17.71 11.32
N GLN A 362 -6.11 -18.27 11.69
CA GLN A 362 -7.01 -17.68 12.68
C GLN A 362 -6.37 -17.71 14.08
N GLY A 363 -6.69 -16.70 14.90
CA GLY A 363 -6.25 -16.63 16.29
C GLY A 363 -4.78 -16.20 16.48
N MET A 364 -4.02 -16.02 15.41
CA MET A 364 -2.65 -15.49 15.52
C MET A 364 -2.67 -14.04 16.00
N ARG A 365 -1.74 -13.72 16.89
CA ARG A 365 -1.49 -12.34 17.29
C ARG A 365 -0.70 -11.64 16.19
N PHE A 366 -1.09 -10.40 15.87
CA PHE A 366 -0.54 -9.71 14.71
C PHE A 366 -0.23 -8.24 14.96
N SER A 367 0.70 -7.71 14.18
CA SER A 367 0.94 -6.28 14.05
C SER A 367 0.29 -5.71 12.80
N ASP A 368 -0.29 -4.52 12.94
CA ASP A 368 -0.78 -3.70 11.83
C ASP A 368 0.12 -2.45 11.75
N LYS A 369 0.94 -2.41 10.71
CA LYS A 369 1.89 -1.32 10.48
C LYS A 369 1.39 -0.48 9.32
N PHE A 370 0.38 0.33 9.56
CA PHE A 370 0.05 1.46 8.73
C PHE A 370 0.40 2.76 9.46
N PRO A 371 1.46 3.50 9.05
CA PRO A 371 1.93 4.69 9.78
C PRO A 371 0.82 5.70 10.06
N GLY A 372 -0.06 5.93 9.07
CA GLY A 372 -1.19 6.87 9.14
C GLY A 372 -2.27 6.52 10.17
N ASN A 373 -2.22 5.35 10.81
CA ASN A 373 -3.11 5.01 11.92
C ASN A 373 -2.96 5.97 13.13
N PHE A 374 -1.93 6.82 13.18
CA PHE A 374 -1.84 7.88 14.20
C PHE A 374 -3.04 8.85 14.16
N MET A 375 -3.66 9.05 12.98
CA MET A 375 -4.88 9.85 12.83
C MET A 375 -6.09 9.20 13.53
N TYR A 376 -6.02 7.91 13.79
CA TYR A 376 -7.10 7.09 14.36
C TYR A 376 -6.75 6.56 15.75
N ALA A 377 -5.63 6.97 16.37
CA ALA A 377 -5.12 6.35 17.61
C ALA A 377 -6.14 6.33 18.74
N GLY A 378 -6.86 7.44 18.95
CA GLY A 378 -7.95 7.53 19.93
C GLY A 378 -9.08 6.52 19.66
N LEU A 379 -9.50 6.42 18.40
CA LEU A 379 -10.55 5.47 17.98
C LEU A 379 -10.10 4.03 18.13
N ILE A 380 -8.86 3.72 17.74
CA ILE A 380 -8.25 2.39 17.90
C ILE A 380 -8.28 1.98 19.37
N ALA A 381 -7.79 2.85 20.27
CA ALA A 381 -7.72 2.54 21.69
C ALA A 381 -9.09 2.26 22.32
N ARG A 382 -10.15 2.92 21.84
CA ARG A 382 -11.53 2.74 22.29
C ARG A 382 -12.22 1.54 21.66
N ALA A 383 -12.06 1.35 20.34
CA ALA A 383 -12.67 0.27 19.59
C ALA A 383 -12.05 -1.11 19.91
N LEU A 384 -10.76 -1.12 20.28
CA LEU A 384 -9.96 -2.31 20.58
C LEU A 384 -9.29 -2.13 21.96
N PRO A 385 -10.01 -2.35 23.08
CA PRO A 385 -9.51 -2.06 24.43
C PRO A 385 -8.22 -2.80 24.79
N SER A 386 -7.99 -3.98 24.21
CA SER A 386 -6.80 -4.81 24.45
C SER A 386 -5.64 -4.52 23.49
N ALA A 387 -5.84 -3.78 22.41
CA ALA A 387 -4.78 -3.48 21.44
C ALA A 387 -3.64 -2.67 22.08
N ARG A 388 -2.42 -2.74 21.55
CA ARG A 388 -1.30 -1.89 22.00
C ARG A 388 -0.84 -1.03 20.84
N ILE A 389 -0.38 0.19 21.13
CA ILE A 389 0.06 1.13 20.11
C ILE A 389 1.53 1.47 20.37
N ILE A 390 2.35 1.41 19.32
CA ILE A 390 3.73 1.88 19.31
C ILE A 390 3.81 3.03 18.31
N CYS A 391 4.23 4.20 18.76
CA CYS A 391 4.44 5.36 17.89
C CYS A 391 5.94 5.61 17.68
N LEU A 392 6.37 5.56 16.43
CA LEU A 392 7.76 5.82 16.05
C LEU A 392 7.98 7.32 15.86
N ARG A 393 9.00 7.82 16.55
CA ARG A 393 9.58 9.15 16.33
C ARG A 393 10.99 9.03 15.78
N ARG A 394 11.38 10.05 15.03
CA ARG A 394 12.74 10.23 14.48
C ARG A 394 13.05 11.72 14.55
N HIS A 395 14.32 12.09 14.49
CA HIS A 395 14.71 13.50 14.42
C HIS A 395 13.85 14.26 13.38
N PRO A 396 13.26 15.42 13.72
CA PRO A 396 12.30 16.12 12.85
C PRO A 396 12.84 16.41 11.44
N MET A 397 14.05 16.97 11.35
CA MET A 397 14.71 17.25 10.05
C MET A 397 14.97 16.00 9.21
N ASP A 398 15.41 14.88 9.82
CA ASP A 398 15.56 13.61 9.10
C ASP A 398 14.21 13.05 8.64
N THR A 399 13.15 13.29 9.41
CA THR A 399 11.77 12.92 9.02
C THR A 399 11.34 13.72 7.81
N VAL A 400 11.55 15.05 7.81
CA VAL A 400 11.27 15.92 6.66
C VAL A 400 12.02 15.45 5.42
N LEU A 401 13.35 15.31 5.52
CA LEU A 401 14.19 14.88 4.40
C LEU A 401 13.75 13.52 3.86
N SER A 402 13.49 12.56 4.75
CA SER A 402 13.16 11.19 4.34
C SER A 402 11.80 11.09 3.66
N ASN A 403 10.83 11.92 4.04
CA ASN A 403 9.53 12.02 3.36
C ASN A 403 9.69 12.71 1.99
N PHE A 404 10.44 13.81 1.93
CA PHE A 404 10.66 14.55 0.68
C PHE A 404 11.34 13.73 -0.42
N LYS A 405 12.23 12.81 -0.02
CA LYS A 405 12.99 11.94 -0.92
C LYS A 405 12.28 10.65 -1.30
N ASN A 406 11.13 10.35 -0.71
CA ASN A 406 10.43 9.09 -0.95
C ASN A 406 9.20 9.34 -1.83
N LEU A 407 9.17 8.74 -3.01
CA LEU A 407 7.96 8.73 -3.83
C LEU A 407 6.96 7.74 -3.22
N PHE A 408 5.97 8.26 -2.51
CA PHE A 408 4.84 7.46 -2.03
C PHE A 408 3.89 7.12 -3.19
N ALA A 409 2.91 6.25 -2.94
CA ALA A 409 1.93 5.89 -3.94
C ALA A 409 1.18 7.14 -4.44
N THR A 410 1.41 7.56 -5.68
CA THR A 410 0.88 8.79 -6.30
C THR A 410 -0.65 8.84 -6.38
N THR A 411 -1.30 7.69 -6.27
CA THR A 411 -2.76 7.53 -6.22
C THR A 411 -3.33 7.65 -4.80
N SER A 412 -2.48 7.62 -3.77
CA SER A 412 -2.88 7.78 -2.36
C SER A 412 -2.79 9.24 -1.94
N ARG A 413 -3.93 9.82 -1.56
CA ARG A 413 -4.02 11.21 -1.10
C ARG A 413 -3.41 11.42 0.29
N TYR A 414 -3.16 10.35 1.06
CA TYR A 414 -2.54 10.42 2.40
C TYR A 414 -1.14 11.04 2.43
N TYR A 415 -0.47 11.14 1.28
CA TYR A 415 0.92 11.57 1.17
C TYR A 415 1.10 12.80 0.28
N ASP A 416 0.02 13.50 -0.08
CA ASP A 416 0.12 14.67 -0.98
C ASP A 416 0.99 15.80 -0.36
N TYR A 417 1.14 15.85 0.97
CA TYR A 417 2.05 16.77 1.67
C TYR A 417 3.54 16.52 1.35
N SER A 418 3.93 15.34 0.88
CA SER A 418 5.33 14.93 0.80
C SER A 418 6.14 15.62 -0.31
N TYR A 419 5.50 16.41 -1.15
CA TYR A 419 6.13 17.07 -2.31
C TYR A 419 6.64 18.49 -2.00
N SER A 420 6.62 18.93 -0.74
CA SER A 420 7.18 20.23 -0.31
C SER A 420 7.79 20.13 1.08
N ILE A 421 8.98 20.69 1.25
CA ILE A 421 9.73 20.72 2.50
C ILE A 421 8.90 21.41 3.60
N GLU A 422 8.24 22.52 3.25
CA GLU A 422 7.41 23.31 4.14
C GLU A 422 6.13 22.58 4.55
N ASP A 423 5.45 21.92 3.60
CA ASP A 423 4.23 21.16 3.90
C ASP A 423 4.55 19.98 4.82
N ILE A 424 5.66 19.27 4.59
CA ILE A 424 6.08 18.18 5.47
C ILE A 424 6.38 18.71 6.88
N ALA A 425 7.06 19.85 7.00
CA ALA A 425 7.36 20.45 8.30
C ALA A 425 6.08 20.85 9.05
N ARG A 426 5.12 21.49 8.36
CA ARG A 426 3.80 21.83 8.94
C ARG A 426 3.01 20.60 9.34
N TYR A 427 3.00 19.58 8.49
CA TYR A 427 2.36 18.30 8.78
C TYR A 427 3.02 17.64 10.01
N TYR A 428 4.35 17.68 10.13
CA TYR A 428 5.07 17.19 11.30
C TYR A 428 4.67 17.94 12.58
N VAL A 429 4.49 19.26 12.51
CA VAL A 429 3.99 20.06 13.65
C VAL A 429 2.60 19.57 14.09
N ARG A 430 1.70 19.31 13.14
CA ARG A 430 0.37 18.75 13.45
C ARG A 430 0.45 17.35 14.03
N PHE A 431 1.30 16.49 13.49
CA PHE A 431 1.59 15.16 14.03
C PHE A 431 2.11 15.23 15.47
N ASP A 432 3.12 16.06 15.74
CA ASP A 432 3.71 16.20 17.07
C ASP A 432 2.66 16.64 18.10
N ARG A 433 1.88 17.68 17.77
CA ARG A 433 0.79 18.17 18.61
C ARG A 433 -0.25 17.08 18.88
N LEU A 434 -0.71 16.37 17.85
CA LEU A 434 -1.70 15.31 18.00
C LEU A 434 -1.17 14.17 18.87
N MET A 435 0.09 13.78 18.71
CA MET A 435 0.69 12.74 19.55
C MET A 435 0.88 13.19 21.00
N ARG A 436 1.19 14.47 21.26
CA ARG A 436 1.19 15.03 22.62
C ARG A 436 -0.20 14.99 23.25
N PHE A 437 -1.24 15.34 22.48
CA PHE A 437 -2.63 15.22 22.90
C PHE A 437 -2.98 13.76 23.27
N TRP A 438 -2.65 12.80 22.41
CA TRP A 438 -2.89 11.38 22.70
C TRP A 438 -2.13 10.82 23.89
N ARG A 439 -0.92 11.33 24.15
CA ARG A 439 -0.16 10.95 25.35
C ARG A 439 -0.88 11.37 26.63
N GLN A 440 -1.56 12.51 26.62
CA GLN A 440 -2.35 12.99 27.76
C GLN A 440 -3.65 12.18 27.94
N GLU A 441 -4.36 11.93 26.84
CA GLU A 441 -5.67 11.27 26.84
C GLU A 441 -5.63 9.75 27.04
N MET A 442 -4.51 9.09 26.68
CA MET A 442 -4.41 7.63 26.64
C MET A 442 -3.14 7.10 27.32
N GLN A 443 -2.92 7.52 28.57
CA GLN A 443 -1.76 7.10 29.36
C GLN A 443 -1.63 5.56 29.41
N GLY A 444 -0.42 5.06 29.15
CA GLY A 444 -0.11 3.62 29.12
C GLY A 444 -0.61 2.84 27.89
N ARG A 445 -1.31 3.49 26.95
CA ARG A 445 -1.78 2.83 25.70
C ARG A 445 -0.79 2.96 24.54
N ILE A 446 -0.06 4.07 24.49
CA ILE A 446 0.92 4.40 23.46
C ILE A 446 2.32 4.36 24.05
N LEU A 447 3.19 3.52 23.49
CA LEU A 447 4.63 3.59 23.71
C LEU A 447 5.25 4.41 22.59
N GLU A 448 5.91 5.52 22.93
CA GLU A 448 6.69 6.29 21.96
C GLU A 448 8.13 5.78 21.91
N VAL A 449 8.62 5.46 20.72
CA VAL A 449 9.96 4.93 20.50
C VAL A 449 10.72 5.82 19.53
N GLN A 450 11.86 6.33 19.97
CA GLN A 450 12.77 7.11 19.14
C GLN A 450 13.64 6.17 18.29
N TYR A 451 13.66 6.38 16.99
CA TYR A 451 14.43 5.58 16.02
C TYR A 451 15.92 5.53 16.37
N GLU A 452 16.48 6.67 16.74
CA GLU A 452 17.88 6.83 17.14
C GLU A 452 18.22 5.92 18.33
N ASN A 453 17.31 5.77 19.30
CA ASN A 453 17.53 4.91 20.45
C ASN A 453 17.57 3.43 20.07
N ILE A 454 16.76 3.00 19.09
CA ILE A 454 16.86 1.63 18.55
C ILE A 454 18.25 1.42 17.94
N VAL A 455 18.74 2.39 17.17
CA VAL A 455 20.06 2.35 16.50
C VAL A 455 21.21 2.27 17.49
N LEU A 456 21.09 2.95 18.64
CA LEU A 456 22.13 3.03 19.66
C LEU A 456 22.09 1.85 20.64
N ASP A 457 20.90 1.34 20.97
CA ASP A 457 20.70 0.29 21.97
C ASP A 457 19.50 -0.59 21.60
N GLN A 458 19.69 -1.44 20.58
CA GLN A 458 18.61 -2.27 20.06
C GLN A 458 18.01 -3.21 21.12
N GLU A 459 18.85 -3.81 21.97
CA GLU A 459 18.39 -4.82 22.92
C GLU A 459 17.44 -4.24 23.97
N ASN A 460 17.85 -3.17 24.65
CA ASN A 460 17.02 -2.58 25.70
C ASN A 460 15.73 -1.99 25.14
N ILE A 461 15.80 -1.34 23.96
CA ILE A 461 14.59 -0.82 23.32
C ILE A 461 13.66 -1.96 22.86
N THR A 462 14.21 -3.07 22.36
CA THR A 462 13.42 -4.26 22.00
C THR A 462 12.75 -4.88 23.23
N ARG A 463 13.46 -4.98 24.37
CA ARG A 463 12.88 -5.46 25.64
C ARG A 463 11.67 -4.62 26.05
N ASN A 464 11.81 -3.30 26.02
CA ASN A 464 10.74 -2.37 26.39
C ASN A 464 9.53 -2.45 25.42
N ILE A 465 9.78 -2.61 24.11
CA ILE A 465 8.73 -2.85 23.12
C ILE A 465 7.96 -4.14 23.42
N LEU A 466 8.68 -5.25 23.65
CA LEU A 466 8.05 -6.55 23.93
C LEU A 466 7.24 -6.49 25.23
N GLU A 467 7.77 -5.85 26.29
CA GLU A 467 7.09 -5.66 27.57
C GLU A 467 5.79 -4.86 27.41
N HIS A 468 5.82 -3.71 26.73
CA HIS A 468 4.61 -2.92 26.43
C HIS A 468 3.57 -3.73 25.66
N CYS A 469 4.05 -4.61 24.78
CA CYS A 469 3.21 -5.53 24.03
C CYS A 469 2.82 -6.78 24.84
N GLY A 470 3.30 -7.00 26.06
CA GLY A 470 3.03 -8.23 26.80
C GLY A 470 3.52 -9.49 26.05
N LEU A 471 4.68 -9.39 25.40
CA LEU A 471 5.40 -10.50 24.77
C LEU A 471 6.61 -10.85 25.64
N SER A 472 6.96 -12.13 25.68
CA SER A 472 8.19 -12.58 26.31
C SER A 472 9.41 -12.19 25.48
N TRP A 473 10.59 -12.22 26.10
CA TRP A 473 11.84 -12.01 25.37
C TRP A 473 12.10 -13.15 24.39
N ASN A 474 12.53 -12.81 23.17
CA ASN A 474 13.01 -13.77 22.19
C ASN A 474 14.16 -13.18 21.35
N ASP A 475 15.29 -13.90 21.26
CA ASP A 475 16.48 -13.43 20.54
C ASP A 475 16.27 -13.26 19.02
N ALA A 476 15.26 -13.89 18.44
CA ALA A 476 14.90 -13.71 17.03
C ALA A 476 14.58 -12.24 16.71
N CYS A 477 14.06 -11.48 17.69
CA CYS A 477 13.78 -10.05 17.55
C CYS A 477 15.06 -9.21 17.31
N LEU A 478 16.20 -9.64 17.86
CA LEU A 478 17.50 -8.99 17.58
C LEU A 478 17.99 -9.30 16.16
N SER A 479 17.70 -10.50 15.67
CA SER A 479 18.05 -10.99 14.34
C SER A 479 16.97 -10.71 13.28
N PHE A 480 16.22 -9.61 13.39
CA PHE A 480 15.09 -9.27 12.51
C PHE A 480 15.40 -9.33 11.00
N HIS A 481 16.66 -9.08 10.63
CA HIS A 481 17.14 -9.08 9.25
C HIS A 481 17.14 -10.48 8.61
N LYS A 482 17.09 -11.54 9.43
CA LYS A 482 16.99 -12.94 8.98
C LYS A 482 15.55 -13.37 8.68
N ASN A 483 14.55 -12.57 9.04
CA ASN A 483 13.16 -12.87 8.74
C ASN A 483 12.96 -12.94 7.22
N SER A 484 12.43 -14.05 6.70
CA SER A 484 12.29 -14.27 5.25
C SER A 484 10.98 -13.76 4.66
N ALA A 485 10.03 -13.33 5.51
CA ALA A 485 8.73 -12.82 5.04
C ALA A 485 8.91 -11.63 4.08
N ALA A 486 8.01 -11.54 3.10
CA ALA A 486 7.99 -10.44 2.13
C ALA A 486 7.78 -9.10 2.84
N VAL A 487 8.39 -8.03 2.30
CA VAL A 487 8.24 -6.67 2.82
C VAL A 487 7.90 -5.75 1.67
N SER A 488 6.69 -5.22 1.69
CA SER A 488 6.11 -4.42 0.60
C SER A 488 6.19 -2.93 0.87
N THR A 489 7.37 -2.46 1.29
CA THR A 489 7.58 -1.06 1.69
C THR A 489 8.84 -0.51 1.04
N PRO A 490 8.96 0.82 0.88
CA PRO A 490 10.21 1.43 0.39
C PRO A 490 11.44 1.15 1.29
N SER A 491 11.24 0.64 2.51
CA SER A 491 12.31 0.21 3.42
C SER A 491 12.72 -1.27 3.26
N ALA A 492 12.17 -2.02 2.30
CA ALA A 492 12.40 -3.47 2.18
C ALA A 492 13.90 -3.85 2.14
N ALA A 493 14.72 -3.13 1.37
CA ALA A 493 16.17 -3.37 1.32
C ALA A 493 16.87 -3.06 2.67
N GLN A 494 16.37 -2.08 3.42
CA GLN A 494 16.95 -1.65 4.70
C GLN A 494 16.72 -2.67 5.82
N VAL A 495 15.57 -3.33 5.84
CA VAL A 495 15.22 -4.30 6.89
C VAL A 495 15.73 -5.72 6.61
N ARG A 496 16.41 -5.93 5.49
CA ARG A 496 17.11 -7.18 5.12
C ARG A 496 18.60 -7.16 5.49
N ARG A 497 19.05 -6.13 6.22
CA ARG A 497 20.41 -6.02 6.75
C ARG A 497 20.39 -5.75 8.25
N PRO A 498 21.48 -6.08 8.97
CA PRO A 498 21.67 -5.64 10.34
C PRO A 498 21.53 -4.12 10.48
N LEU A 499 21.22 -3.68 11.70
CA LEU A 499 21.10 -2.28 12.05
C LEU A 499 22.39 -1.51 11.72
N TYR A 500 22.25 -0.29 11.20
CA TYR A 500 23.38 0.53 10.78
C TYR A 500 23.16 2.00 11.14
N ARG A 501 24.26 2.75 11.31
CA ARG A 501 24.23 4.15 11.76
C ARG A 501 24.13 5.17 10.62
N ASP A 502 24.35 4.75 9.37
CA ASP A 502 24.37 5.63 8.19
C ASP A 502 23.09 6.43 7.96
N ALA A 503 21.98 6.08 8.61
CA ALA A 503 20.71 6.78 8.50
C ALA A 503 20.57 8.00 9.44
N LEU A 504 21.48 8.14 10.41
CA LEU A 504 21.43 9.23 11.39
C LEU A 504 21.96 10.53 10.79
N GLU A 505 21.27 11.64 11.09
CA GLU A 505 21.69 13.02 10.78
C GLU A 505 21.96 13.28 9.29
N ARG A 506 21.31 12.52 8.39
CA ARG A 506 21.47 12.70 6.93
C ARG A 506 21.04 14.09 6.48
N TRP A 507 20.09 14.68 7.19
CA TRP A 507 19.63 16.04 6.96
C TRP A 507 20.77 17.07 6.94
N LYS A 508 21.87 16.85 7.68
CA LYS A 508 23.02 17.78 7.71
C LYS A 508 23.68 17.95 6.34
N GLN A 509 23.63 16.95 5.47
CA GLN A 509 24.14 17.05 4.09
C GLN A 509 23.33 18.00 3.21
N HIS A 510 22.10 18.30 3.62
CA HIS A 510 21.15 19.17 2.91
C HIS A 510 20.66 20.31 3.80
N GLU A 511 21.42 20.68 4.85
CA GLU A 511 21.00 21.63 5.87
C GLU A 511 20.53 22.96 5.28
N GLU A 512 21.31 23.52 4.34
CA GLU A 512 20.97 24.77 3.66
C GLU A 512 19.61 24.69 2.95
N ALA A 513 19.36 23.59 2.24
CA ALA A 513 18.12 23.39 1.49
C ALA A 513 16.90 23.13 2.41
N LEU A 514 17.14 22.62 3.63
CA LEU A 514 16.09 22.34 4.62
C LEU A 514 15.83 23.50 5.59
N MET A 515 16.52 24.64 5.44
CA MET A 515 16.30 25.84 6.27
C MET A 515 14.83 26.28 6.39
N PRO A 516 13.98 26.22 5.33
CA PRO A 516 12.57 26.51 5.47
C PRO A 516 11.85 25.61 6.48
N ALA A 517 12.13 24.30 6.48
CA ALA A 517 11.56 23.36 7.45
C ALA A 517 12.06 23.65 8.88
N ARG A 518 13.37 23.90 9.03
CA ARG A 518 13.98 24.24 10.33
C ARG A 518 13.26 25.41 10.99
N ARG A 519 13.03 26.50 10.25
CA ARG A 519 12.32 27.69 10.76
C ARG A 519 10.90 27.36 11.22
N ILE A 520 10.14 26.58 10.44
CA ILE A 520 8.77 26.19 10.80
C ILE A 520 8.75 25.36 12.09
N LEU A 521 9.68 24.41 12.23
CA LEU A 521 9.78 23.53 13.39
C LEU A 521 10.19 24.31 14.66
N GLU A 522 11.21 25.17 14.56
CA GLU A 522 11.68 26.01 15.67
C GLU A 522 10.59 27.00 16.13
N GLN A 523 9.87 27.63 15.19
CA GLN A 523 8.74 28.52 15.50
C GLN A 523 7.60 27.81 16.23
N ALA A 524 7.41 26.51 15.96
CA ALA A 524 6.43 25.67 16.65
C ALA A 524 6.94 25.10 17.98
N GLY A 525 8.17 25.43 18.40
CA GLY A 525 8.77 24.95 19.64
C GLY A 525 9.25 23.49 19.59
N ILE A 526 9.51 22.96 18.40
CA ILE A 526 10.02 21.59 18.22
C ILE A 526 11.54 21.61 18.34
N ALA A 527 12.07 20.80 19.28
CA ALA A 527 13.51 20.63 19.45
C ALA A 527 14.12 19.90 18.23
N LEU A 528 15.27 20.39 17.77
CA LEU A 528 16.05 19.82 16.67
C LEU A 528 17.32 19.18 17.22
#